data_AF-A0A645J9T0-F1
#
_entry.id   AF-A0A645J9T0-F1
#
_cell.length_a   1.000
_cell.length_b   1.000
_cell.length_c   1.000
_cell.angle_alpha   90.00
_cell.angle_beta   90.00
_cell.angle_gamma   90.00
#
_symmetry.space_group_name_H-M   'P 1'
#
loop_
_entity.id
_entity.type
_entity.pdbx_description
1 polymer ?
#
loop_
_entity_poly.entity_id
_entity_poly.type
_entity_poly.pdbx_seq_one_letter_code
_entity_poly.pdbx_strand_id
1 'polypeptide(L)'
;MKTIKIIGFLLAVLFFGSCEEMDENYKDYLTDVKVYSPRVTDLTVVSGLKEVTLYWKNPQGKIAVKNAIKLQDSTIVLDGLAETYKLENLEIKGYQVSVYTVDKFENYSVPATISIFPNGE
;
A
#
# COMPACT_ATOMS: atom_id res chain seq x y z
N MET A 1 46.60 10.44 44.35
CA MET A 1 47.11 10.54 42.96
C MET A 1 46.81 9.32 42.09
N LYS A 2 46.90 8.06 42.57
CA LYS A 2 46.58 6.86 41.77
C LYS A 2 45.11 6.79 41.30
N THR A 3 44.15 7.11 42.15
CA THR A 3 42.70 7.11 41.82
C THR A 3 42.30 8.18 40.81
N ILE A 4 42.87 9.38 40.89
CA ILE A 4 42.64 10.46 39.91
C ILE A 4 43.16 10.08 38.52
N LYS A 5 44.30 9.36 38.44
CA LYS A 5 44.82 8.81 37.17
C LYS A 5 43.91 7.73 36.59
N ILE A 6 43.32 6.88 37.43
CA ILE A 6 42.38 5.82 37.01
C ILE A 6 41.08 6.44 36.49
N ILE A 7 40.55 7.44 37.18
CA ILE A 7 39.32 8.15 36.77
C ILE A 7 39.55 8.93 35.47
N GLY A 8 40.70 9.59 35.32
CA GLY A 8 41.07 10.27 34.07
C GLY A 8 41.22 9.30 32.89
N PHE A 9 41.77 8.11 33.14
CA PHE A 9 41.86 7.06 32.12
C PHE A 9 40.48 6.49 31.74
N LEU A 10 39.61 6.25 32.73
CA LEU A 10 38.25 5.76 32.50
C LEU A 10 37.40 6.77 31.71
N LEU A 11 37.55 8.08 32.00
CA LEU A 11 36.85 9.14 31.30
C LEU A 11 37.31 9.25 29.83
N ALA A 12 38.61 9.06 29.56
CA ALA A 12 39.15 9.08 28.21
C ALA A 12 38.63 7.92 27.33
N VAL A 13 38.45 6.72 27.90
CA VAL A 13 37.91 5.55 27.17
C VAL A 13 36.44 5.76 26.76
N LEU A 14 35.67 6.54 27.54
CA LEU A 14 34.27 6.86 27.21
C LEU A 14 34.12 7.84 26.04
N PHE A 15 35.15 8.65 25.73
CA PHE A 15 35.12 9.60 24.60
C PHE A 15 35.47 8.98 23.24
N PHE A 16 36.06 7.78 23.21
CA PHE A 16 36.40 7.08 21.95
C PHE A 16 35.35 6.05 21.51
N GLY A 17 34.28 5.85 22.28
CA GLY A 17 33.10 5.09 21.88
C GLY A 17 32.20 5.94 20.98
N SER A 18 32.71 6.33 19.80
CA SER A 18 31.92 6.96 18.74
C SER A 18 30.85 5.96 18.27
N CYS A 19 29.57 6.30 18.44
CA CYS A 19 28.42 5.54 17.93
C CYS A 19 28.32 5.70 16.40
N GLU A 20 29.28 5.19 15.64
CA GLU A 20 29.31 5.30 14.17
C GLU A 20 28.31 4.36 13.47
N GLU A 21 27.87 3.28 14.12
CA GLU A 21 26.99 2.27 13.51
C GLU A 21 25.51 2.72 13.36
N MET A 22 25.11 3.84 13.95
CA MET A 22 23.71 4.28 13.86
C MET A 22 23.38 4.91 12.50
N ASP A 23 24.36 5.56 11.87
CA ASP A 23 24.20 6.22 10.56
C ASP A 23 24.14 5.21 9.41
N GLU A 24 24.74 4.03 9.55
CA GLU A 24 24.72 3.00 8.51
C GLU A 24 23.31 2.41 8.32
N ASN A 25 22.59 2.15 9.41
CA ASN A 25 21.19 1.69 9.34
C ASN A 25 20.28 2.69 8.63
N TYR A 26 20.57 4.00 8.71
CA TYR A 26 19.76 5.03 8.05
C TYR A 26 19.96 5.07 6.53
N LYS A 27 21.17 4.74 6.04
CA LYS A 27 21.50 4.81 4.61
C LYS A 27 20.68 3.83 3.77
N ASP A 28 20.38 2.65 4.30
CA ASP A 28 19.56 1.64 3.60
C ASP A 28 18.14 2.17 3.31
N TYR A 29 17.59 3.03 4.16
CA TYR A 29 16.30 3.68 3.93
C TYR A 29 16.35 4.78 2.85
N LEU A 30 17.53 5.30 2.53
CA LEU A 30 17.70 6.33 1.49
C LEU A 30 17.89 5.72 0.10
N THR A 31 18.45 4.52 0.00
CA THR A 31 18.76 3.86 -1.27
C THR A 31 17.62 2.99 -1.81
N ASP A 32 16.86 2.33 -0.93
CA ASP A 32 15.79 1.40 -1.32
C ASP A 32 14.40 1.87 -0.87
N VAL A 33 14.02 3.10 -1.25
CA VAL A 33 12.64 3.55 -1.09
C VAL A 33 11.75 2.64 -1.95
N LYS A 34 11.07 1.67 -1.31
CA LYS A 34 10.08 0.83 -2.00
C LYS A 34 9.01 1.74 -2.61
N VAL A 35 9.07 1.91 -3.92
CA VAL A 35 8.06 2.65 -4.68
C VAL A 35 6.87 1.71 -4.86
N TYR A 36 5.89 1.85 -3.97
CA TYR A 36 4.62 1.13 -4.10
C TYR A 36 3.78 1.74 -5.21
N SER A 37 2.94 0.91 -5.84
CA SER A 37 1.96 1.41 -6.78
C SER A 37 1.01 2.41 -6.08
N PRO A 38 0.78 3.61 -6.64
CA PRO A 38 -0.09 4.61 -6.02
C PRO A 38 -1.56 4.16 -6.00
N ARG A 39 -2.31 4.41 -4.93
CA ARG A 39 -3.71 3.96 -4.79
C ARG A 39 -4.67 4.68 -5.75
N VAL A 40 -5.79 4.04 -6.06
CA VAL A 40 -6.94 4.70 -6.67
C VAL A 40 -7.64 5.64 -5.67
N THR A 41 -8.37 6.62 -6.18
CA THR A 41 -9.16 7.59 -5.40
C THR A 41 -10.62 7.63 -5.89
N ASP A 42 -11.48 8.29 -5.14
CA ASP A 42 -12.90 8.50 -5.49
C ASP A 42 -13.67 7.21 -5.81
N LEU A 43 -13.37 6.12 -5.09
CA LEU A 43 -14.08 4.85 -5.25
C LEU A 43 -15.54 5.01 -4.84
N THR A 44 -16.44 4.83 -5.80
CA THR A 44 -17.89 4.93 -5.63
C THR A 44 -18.59 3.76 -6.31
N VAL A 45 -19.86 3.54 -5.97
CA VAL A 45 -20.65 2.42 -6.45
C VAL A 45 -22.06 2.87 -6.83
N VAL A 46 -22.60 2.26 -7.89
CA VAL A 46 -24.02 2.30 -8.23
C VAL A 46 -24.56 0.87 -8.21
N SER A 47 -25.55 0.60 -7.37
CA SER A 47 -26.17 -0.73 -7.29
C SER A 47 -27.26 -0.89 -8.35
N GLY A 48 -27.26 -2.04 -9.02
CA GLY A 48 -28.30 -2.51 -9.93
C GLY A 48 -28.89 -3.84 -9.46
N LEU A 49 -29.75 -4.44 -10.29
CA LEU A 49 -30.37 -5.73 -10.00
C LEU A 49 -29.34 -6.85 -10.08
N LYS A 50 -28.97 -7.45 -8.93
CA LYS A 50 -27.91 -8.48 -8.84
C LYS A 50 -26.56 -8.06 -9.46
N GLU A 51 -26.32 -6.76 -9.56
CA GLU A 51 -25.11 -6.21 -10.14
C GLU A 51 -24.72 -4.92 -9.41
N VAL A 52 -23.45 -4.55 -9.50
CA VAL A 52 -22.99 -3.22 -9.12
C VAL A 52 -21.99 -2.71 -10.13
N THR A 53 -21.99 -1.40 -10.36
CA THR A 53 -20.96 -0.73 -11.14
C THR A 53 -20.08 0.08 -10.22
N LEU A 54 -18.79 -0.23 -10.22
CA LEU A 54 -17.75 0.50 -9.50
C LEU A 54 -17.19 1.60 -10.39
N TYR A 55 -16.86 2.73 -9.77
CA TYR A 55 -16.19 3.86 -10.42
C TYR A 55 -15.05 4.34 -9.52
N TRP A 56 -13.91 4.69 -10.11
CA TRP A 56 -12.76 5.24 -9.39
C TRP A 56 -11.88 6.06 -10.32
N LYS A 57 -10.93 6.81 -9.76
CA LYS A 57 -9.90 7.52 -10.51
C LYS A 57 -8.54 6.88 -10.31
N ASN A 58 -7.80 6.75 -11.41
CA ASN A 58 -6.43 6.26 -11.36
C ASN A 58 -5.44 7.39 -11.00
N PRO A 59 -4.35 7.06 -10.29
CA PRO A 59 -3.29 8.02 -10.02
C PRO A 59 -2.59 8.45 -11.31
N GLN A 60 -2.05 9.67 -11.32
CA GLN A 60 -1.25 10.17 -12.43
C GLN A 60 0.15 9.53 -12.44
N GLY A 61 0.78 9.43 -13.61
CA GLY A 61 2.12 8.90 -13.79
C GLY A 61 2.17 7.55 -14.50
N LYS A 62 3.31 6.86 -14.40
CA LYS A 62 3.60 5.61 -15.14
C LYS A 62 3.90 4.40 -14.25
N ILE A 63 3.73 4.54 -12.93
CA ILE A 63 4.04 3.46 -11.98
C ILE A 63 2.94 2.40 -12.02
N ALA A 64 1.69 2.82 -11.88
CA ALA A 64 0.52 1.96 -12.02
C ALA A 64 0.34 1.57 -13.49
N VAL A 65 0.24 0.27 -13.78
CA VAL A 65 0.03 -0.24 -15.14
C VAL A 65 -1.32 -0.91 -15.32
N LYS A 66 -1.89 -1.47 -14.24
CA LYS A 66 -3.20 -2.12 -14.27
C LYS A 66 -3.98 -1.99 -12.97
N ASN A 67 -5.28 -2.27 -13.01
CA ASN A 67 -6.10 -2.39 -11.80
C ASN A 67 -6.35 -3.84 -11.41
N ALA A 68 -6.55 -4.07 -10.12
CA ALA A 68 -7.04 -5.32 -9.59
C ALA A 68 -8.21 -5.06 -8.64
N ILE A 69 -9.24 -5.91 -8.71
CA ILE A 69 -10.46 -5.81 -7.91
C ILE A 69 -10.55 -7.09 -7.10
N LYS A 70 -10.57 -6.97 -5.78
CA LYS A 70 -10.70 -8.10 -4.86
C LYS A 70 -12.08 -8.10 -4.22
N LEU A 71 -12.78 -9.23 -4.33
CA LEU A 71 -14.09 -9.50 -3.76
C LEU A 71 -13.94 -10.72 -2.87
N GLN A 72 -14.08 -10.64 -1.54
CA GLN A 72 -13.99 -11.80 -0.61
C GLN A 72 -12.93 -12.85 -1.01
N ASP A 73 -13.32 -13.88 -1.78
CA ASP A 73 -12.49 -15.02 -2.20
C ASP A 73 -11.97 -14.96 -3.67
N SER A 74 -12.32 -13.93 -4.44
CA SER A 74 -11.93 -13.75 -5.83
C SER A 74 -11.12 -12.48 -6.07
N THR A 75 -10.24 -12.54 -7.07
CA THR A 75 -9.50 -11.38 -7.56
C THR A 75 -9.63 -11.32 -9.07
N ILE A 76 -10.01 -10.16 -9.57
CA ILE A 76 -10.15 -9.85 -10.98
C ILE A 76 -9.03 -8.88 -11.31
N VAL A 77 -8.15 -9.24 -12.24
CA VAL A 77 -7.08 -8.37 -12.74
C VAL A 77 -7.50 -7.85 -14.11
N LEU A 78 -7.43 -6.54 -14.29
CA LEU A 78 -7.78 -5.91 -15.56
C LEU A 78 -6.54 -5.77 -16.45
N ASP A 79 -6.75 -5.83 -17.76
CA ASP A 79 -5.71 -5.51 -18.74
C ASP A 79 -5.60 -3.98 -18.88
N GLY A 80 -4.84 -3.37 -17.97
CA GLY A 80 -4.59 -1.93 -17.97
C GLY A 80 -5.36 -1.17 -16.90
N LEU A 81 -5.28 0.16 -16.99
CA LEU A 81 -5.94 1.08 -16.08
C LEU A 81 -7.35 1.41 -16.60
N ALA A 82 -8.36 0.94 -15.89
CA ALA A 82 -9.76 1.29 -16.11
C ALA A 82 -10.25 2.20 -14.99
N GLU A 83 -11.30 2.98 -15.23
CA GLU A 83 -11.93 3.85 -14.20
C GLU A 83 -13.32 3.35 -13.79
N THR A 84 -13.76 2.24 -14.40
CA THR A 84 -15.05 1.61 -14.09
C THR A 84 -14.98 0.10 -14.31
N TYR A 85 -15.75 -0.64 -13.52
CA TYR A 85 -15.94 -2.07 -13.72
C TYR A 85 -17.29 -2.52 -13.17
N LYS A 86 -17.97 -3.38 -13.93
CA LYS A 86 -19.27 -3.92 -13.57
C LYS A 86 -19.12 -5.34 -13.02
N LEU A 87 -19.61 -5.54 -11.80
CA LEU A 87 -19.74 -6.85 -11.18
C LEU A 87 -21.16 -7.34 -11.40
N GLU A 88 -21.31 -8.48 -12.06
CA GLU A 88 -22.60 -9.07 -12.41
C GLU A 88 -22.82 -10.40 -11.69
N ASN A 89 -24.06 -10.90 -11.71
CA ASN A 89 -24.45 -12.18 -11.11
C ASN A 89 -24.12 -12.29 -9.62
N LEU A 90 -24.26 -11.18 -8.88
CA LEU A 90 -24.05 -11.14 -7.45
C LEU A 90 -25.27 -11.68 -6.69
N GLU A 91 -25.02 -12.38 -5.59
CA GLU A 91 -26.06 -12.74 -4.62
C GLU A 91 -26.52 -11.49 -3.87
N ILE A 92 -27.76 -11.49 -3.37
CA ILE A 92 -28.29 -10.36 -2.58
C ILE A 92 -27.75 -10.43 -1.15
N LYS A 93 -26.50 -10.00 -0.99
CA LYS A 93 -25.80 -9.90 0.31
C LYS A 93 -24.79 -8.74 0.30
N GLY A 94 -24.27 -8.42 1.48
CA GLY A 94 -23.21 -7.44 1.61
C GLY A 94 -21.86 -7.99 1.15
N TYR A 95 -21.12 -7.19 0.38
CA TYR A 95 -19.73 -7.49 0.02
C TYR A 95 -18.81 -6.35 0.43
N GLN A 96 -17.57 -6.69 0.74
CA GLN A 96 -16.48 -5.72 0.84
C GLN A 96 -15.62 -5.86 -0.41
N VAL A 97 -15.50 -4.77 -1.16
CA VAL A 97 -14.73 -4.73 -2.41
C VAL A 97 -13.54 -3.83 -2.23
N SER A 98 -12.38 -4.28 -2.69
CA SER A 98 -11.16 -3.47 -2.71
C SER A 98 -10.64 -3.32 -4.12
N VAL A 99 -10.35 -2.09 -4.52
CA VAL A 99 -9.73 -1.76 -5.80
C VAL A 99 -8.29 -1.31 -5.55
N TYR A 100 -7.38 -1.87 -6.35
CA TYR A 100 -5.95 -1.64 -6.30
C TYR A 100 -5.48 -1.11 -7.64
N THR A 101 -4.34 -0.42 -7.63
CA THR A 101 -3.46 -0.41 -8.80
C THR A 101 -2.35 -1.43 -8.60
N VAL A 102 -1.80 -1.92 -9.70
CA VAL A 102 -0.68 -2.85 -9.73
C VAL A 102 0.39 -2.25 -10.64
N ASP A 103 1.64 -2.28 -10.19
CA ASP A 103 2.79 -1.81 -10.96
C ASP A 103 3.33 -2.88 -11.91
N LYS A 104 4.36 -2.53 -12.69
CA LYS A 104 5.03 -3.44 -13.64
C LYS A 104 5.75 -4.63 -12.99
N PHE A 105 5.91 -4.63 -11.67
CA PHE A 105 6.56 -5.67 -10.89
C PHE A 105 5.55 -6.51 -10.09
N GLU A 106 4.26 -6.37 -10.39
CA GLU A 106 3.15 -7.05 -9.70
C GLU A 106 2.99 -6.64 -8.22
N ASN A 107 3.50 -5.47 -7.82
CA ASN A 107 3.24 -4.91 -6.49
C ASN A 107 1.90 -4.19 -6.47
N TYR A 108 1.12 -4.47 -5.44
CA TYR A 108 -0.19 -3.86 -5.21
C TYR A 108 -0.05 -2.53 -4.46
N SER A 109 -0.94 -1.59 -4.77
CA SER A 109 -1.12 -0.40 -3.96
C SER A 109 -1.75 -0.73 -2.59
N VAL A 110 -1.82 0.28 -1.73
CA VAL A 110 -2.82 0.27 -0.65
C VAL A 110 -4.22 0.25 -1.29
N PRO A 111 -5.19 -0.53 -0.77
CA PRO A 111 -6.53 -0.61 -1.35
C PRO A 111 -7.34 0.67 -1.13
N ALA A 112 -8.23 0.97 -2.07
CA ALA A 112 -9.46 1.69 -1.79
C ALA A 112 -10.58 0.67 -1.59
N THR A 113 -11.29 0.74 -0.47
CA THR A 113 -12.29 -0.26 -0.07
C THR A 113 -13.66 0.38 0.04
N ILE A 114 -14.70 -0.32 -0.44
CA ILE A 114 -16.10 0.08 -0.33
C ILE A 114 -16.97 -1.12 0.01
N SER A 115 -17.99 -0.90 0.84
CA SER A 115 -19.04 -1.89 1.09
C SER A 115 -20.13 -1.73 0.03
N ILE A 116 -20.52 -2.83 -0.60
CA ILE A 116 -21.56 -2.84 -1.63
C ILE A 116 -22.69 -3.78 -1.21
N PHE A 117 -23.89 -3.47 -1.68
CA PHE A 117 -25.06 -4.32 -1.55
C PHE A 117 -25.82 -4.28 -2.88
N PRO A 118 -25.83 -5.37 -3.67
CA PRO A 118 -26.62 -5.46 -4.90
C PRO A 118 -28.11 -5.39 -4.57
N ASN A 119 -28.89 -4.75 -5.43
CA ASN A 119 -30.34 -4.69 -5.21
C ASN A 119 -30.97 -6.05 -5.49
N GLY A 120 -31.82 -6.51 -4.57
CA GLY A 120 -32.86 -7.48 -4.86
C GLY A 120 -34.07 -6.76 -5.46
N GLU A 121 -34.89 -7.49 -6.22
CA GLU A 121 -36.16 -6.99 -6.79
C GLU A 121 -37.00 -6.18 -5.80
#